data_AF-A0A9P4WTV7-F1
#
_entry.id   AF-A0A9P4WTV7-F1
#
_cell.length_a   1.000
_cell.length_b   1.000
_cell.length_c   1.000
_cell.angle_alpha   90.00
_cell.angle_beta   90.00
_cell.angle_gamma   90.00
#
_symmetry.space_group_name_H-M   'P 1'
#
loop_
_entity.id
_entity.type
_entity.pdbx_description
1 polymer ?
#
loop_
_entity_poly.entity_id
_entity_poly.type
_entity_poly.pdbx_seq_one_letter_code
_entity_poly.pdbx_strand_id
1 'polypeptide(L)'
;MAGRGEYRKQLAALWATAKAQNLKFKDIVPENMEEEFSHMKEIQEARDMVKSLQGRENQLQAAKEGLIKNLNEKQAEIDNLPAEYHSAKIDLQQARRQIANNKDTIDDLNNRIERYRAQAKEIVAKKQTNAAAAENLENLQMEVQNQQTIISKLKDDNRKSAALFEQLRETDRKALMSKDRLLEKKDKELAERTMQLVEKDTELLGAVNALEGKDKELAHLGYLLADLRHRMQKSNDENTALEEEIASSDDNNVLKMLVGPSQDDFLAMQAENIDLLQRNLRLAEDNHALEEQHIQMKTQLREALTSHGSSDRIFAAVVSETKTLFRFYQTSSHVIGSFADFFAAEKDTVQSLSNIGKELDSMQEALSGYFEVKNMVRAIHRSPDLNDTEQVALCKELDSLAATASESVINLENLHIVLWSFLDQLSHDPKMMSDLNGALCDKDWRRARLTDKSIAADQSQ
;
A
#
# COMPACT_ATOMS: atom_id res chain seq x y z
N MET A 1 -34.69 69.78 121.49
CA MET A 1 -33.47 69.00 121.20
C MET A 1 -32.28 69.82 121.70
N ALA A 2 -31.60 69.36 122.76
CA ALA A 2 -30.41 70.06 123.26
C ALA A 2 -29.38 70.15 122.12
N GLY A 3 -28.93 71.36 121.80
CA GLY A 3 -28.02 71.58 120.68
C GLY A 3 -26.68 70.88 120.94
N ARG A 4 -25.96 70.46 119.88
CA ARG A 4 -24.61 69.88 120.00
C ARG A 4 -23.67 70.69 120.92
N GLY A 5 -23.90 72.00 121.03
CA GLY A 5 -23.19 72.88 121.97
C GLY A 5 -23.52 72.66 123.45
N GLU A 6 -24.75 72.34 123.82
CA GLU A 6 -25.16 72.06 125.21
C GLU A 6 -24.65 70.71 125.70
N TYR A 7 -24.71 69.67 124.85
CA TYR A 7 -24.10 68.37 125.16
C TYR A 7 -22.58 68.47 125.37
N ARG A 8 -21.88 69.28 124.55
CA ARG A 8 -20.45 69.57 124.75
C ARG A 8 -20.17 70.27 126.09
N LYS A 9 -21.01 71.22 126.50
CA LYS A 9 -20.87 71.91 127.79
C LYS A 9 -21.12 70.97 128.97
N GLN A 10 -22.13 70.10 128.88
CA GLN A 10 -22.42 69.10 129.92
C GLN A 10 -21.32 68.04 130.04
N LEU A 11 -20.79 67.53 128.92
CA LEU A 11 -19.64 66.63 128.91
C LEU A 11 -18.38 67.29 129.47
N ALA A 12 -18.12 68.56 129.13
CA ALA A 12 -16.99 69.30 129.67
C ALA A 12 -17.12 69.51 131.20
N ALA A 13 -18.33 69.77 131.71
CA ALA A 13 -18.59 69.87 133.14
C ALA A 13 -18.41 68.52 133.86
N LEU A 14 -18.94 67.42 133.31
CA LEU A 14 -18.71 66.07 133.82
C LEU A 14 -17.23 65.70 133.84
N TRP A 15 -16.47 66.03 132.78
CA TRP A 15 -15.03 65.82 132.72
C TRP A 15 -14.28 66.64 133.77
N ALA A 16 -14.66 67.91 133.98
CA ALA A 16 -14.05 68.74 135.01
C ALA A 16 -14.28 68.17 136.42
N THR A 17 -15.47 67.65 136.68
CA THR A 17 -15.86 67.03 137.96
C THR A 17 -15.12 65.70 138.19
N ALA A 18 -15.03 64.87 137.16
CA ALA A 18 -14.23 63.65 137.10
C ALA A 18 -12.74 63.87 137.42
N LYS A 19 -12.15 64.87 136.78
CA LYS A 19 -10.74 65.23 136.94
C LYS A 19 -10.43 65.74 138.34
N ALA A 20 -11.37 66.44 138.98
CA ALA A 20 -11.26 66.87 140.37
C ALA A 20 -11.27 65.70 141.37
N GLN A 21 -11.81 64.54 140.97
CA GLN A 21 -11.87 63.32 141.78
C GLN A 21 -10.76 62.29 141.46
N ASN A 22 -9.76 62.66 140.65
CA ASN A 22 -8.67 61.77 140.20
C ASN A 22 -9.13 60.49 139.46
N LEU A 23 -10.36 60.45 138.97
CA LEU A 23 -10.88 59.33 138.17
C LEU A 23 -10.36 59.45 136.73
N LYS A 24 -9.91 58.33 136.16
CA LYS A 24 -9.50 58.32 134.74
C LYS A 24 -10.76 58.31 133.88
N PHE A 25 -10.68 58.84 132.67
CA PHE A 25 -11.82 58.93 131.75
C PHE A 25 -12.49 57.55 131.51
N LYS A 26 -11.71 56.46 131.57
CA LYS A 26 -12.22 55.09 131.47
C LYS A 26 -13.15 54.66 132.62
N ASP A 27 -13.08 55.30 133.79
CA ASP A 27 -13.83 54.89 134.99
C ASP A 27 -15.25 55.50 135.05
N ILE A 28 -15.59 56.35 134.09
CA ILE A 28 -16.81 57.20 134.08
C ILE A 28 -17.61 57.01 132.81
N VAL A 29 -16.98 56.44 131.78
CA VAL A 29 -17.63 56.04 130.54
C VAL A 29 -18.33 54.70 130.81
N PRO A 30 -19.66 54.63 130.72
CA PRO A 30 -20.39 53.37 130.81
C PRO A 30 -19.85 52.37 129.78
N GLU A 31 -19.74 51.09 130.14
CA GLU A 31 -19.12 50.02 129.31
C GLU A 31 -19.76 49.94 127.90
N ASN A 32 -21.05 50.28 127.79
CA ASN A 32 -21.80 50.37 126.52
C ASN A 32 -21.46 51.58 125.64
N MET A 33 -20.71 52.58 126.13
CA MET A 33 -20.24 53.71 125.33
C MET A 33 -18.87 53.45 124.66
N GLU A 34 -18.09 52.47 125.11
CA GLU A 34 -16.85 52.09 124.40
C GLU A 34 -17.13 51.51 123.00
N GLU A 35 -18.23 50.77 122.84
CA GLU A 35 -18.75 50.34 121.54
C GLU A 35 -19.16 51.55 120.67
N GLU A 36 -19.87 52.53 121.23
CA GLU A 36 -20.27 53.73 120.48
C GLU A 36 -19.08 54.60 120.06
N PHE A 37 -18.02 54.69 120.87
CA PHE A 37 -16.78 55.36 120.48
C PHE A 37 -16.04 54.62 119.36
N SER A 38 -16.10 53.28 119.35
CA SER A 38 -15.58 52.45 118.26
C SER A 38 -16.37 52.69 116.97
N HIS A 39 -17.70 52.73 117.05
CA HIS A 39 -18.57 53.07 115.91
C HIS A 39 -18.35 54.51 115.42
N MET A 40 -18.09 55.47 116.32
CA MET A 40 -17.74 56.84 115.95
C MET A 40 -16.39 56.93 115.22
N LYS A 41 -15.43 56.09 115.60
CA LYS A 41 -14.15 55.97 114.90
C LYS A 41 -14.33 55.36 113.50
N GLU A 42 -15.12 54.30 113.37
CA GLU A 42 -15.48 53.71 112.08
C GLU A 42 -16.25 54.69 111.18
N ILE A 43 -17.16 55.50 111.74
CA ILE A 43 -17.87 56.55 111.00
C ILE A 43 -16.90 57.65 110.56
N GLN A 44 -15.90 57.98 111.38
CA GLN A 44 -14.88 58.96 111.01
C GLN A 44 -13.99 58.43 109.88
N GLU A 45 -13.54 57.17 109.97
CA GLU A 45 -12.78 56.48 108.92
C GLU A 45 -13.60 56.36 107.62
N ALA A 46 -14.88 56.01 107.70
CA ALA A 46 -15.79 55.97 106.56
C ALA A 46 -15.98 57.35 105.92
N ARG A 47 -16.09 58.43 106.73
CA ARG A 47 -16.16 59.81 106.21
C ARG A 47 -14.88 60.22 105.49
N ASP A 48 -13.72 59.86 106.02
CA ASP A 48 -12.44 60.18 105.40
C ASP A 48 -12.24 59.37 104.11
N MET A 49 -12.71 58.12 104.08
CA MET A 49 -12.77 57.31 102.86
C MET A 49 -13.71 57.92 101.80
N VAL A 50 -14.91 58.36 102.19
CA VAL A 50 -15.86 59.04 101.28
C VAL A 50 -15.24 60.31 100.71
N LYS A 51 -14.55 61.13 101.52
CA LYS A 51 -13.83 62.31 101.03
C LYS A 51 -12.73 61.94 100.03
N SER A 52 -11.98 60.87 100.30
CA SER A 52 -10.95 60.38 99.38
C SER A 52 -11.54 59.90 98.05
N LEU A 53 -12.65 59.15 98.10
CA LEU A 53 -13.36 58.67 96.91
C LEU A 53 -13.96 59.82 96.10
N GLN A 54 -14.57 60.81 96.74
CA GLN A 54 -15.05 62.03 96.09
C GLN A 54 -13.91 62.81 95.43
N GLY A 55 -12.75 62.90 96.10
CA GLY A 55 -11.54 63.48 95.52
C GLY A 55 -11.09 62.75 94.25
N ARG A 56 -11.07 61.42 94.29
CA ARG A 56 -10.71 60.58 93.14
C ARG A 56 -11.74 60.66 92.01
N GLU A 57 -13.03 60.69 92.33
CA GLU A 57 -14.11 60.84 91.36
C GLU A 57 -14.00 62.17 90.62
N ASN A 58 -13.77 63.27 91.34
CA ASN A 58 -13.54 64.59 90.74
C ASN A 58 -12.31 64.60 89.83
N GLN A 59 -11.22 63.94 90.25
CA GLN A 59 -10.02 63.80 89.41
C GLN A 59 -10.28 62.99 88.13
N LEU A 60 -11.01 61.87 88.24
CA LEU A 60 -11.37 61.05 87.09
C LEU A 60 -12.32 61.78 86.15
N GLN A 61 -13.27 62.54 86.68
CA GLN A 61 -14.19 63.35 85.90
C GLN A 61 -13.44 64.44 85.13
N ALA A 62 -12.51 65.15 85.79
CA ALA A 62 -11.66 66.13 85.14
C ALA A 62 -10.74 65.50 84.08
N ALA A 63 -10.17 64.32 84.35
CA ALA A 63 -9.36 63.58 83.38
C ALA A 63 -10.18 63.15 82.15
N LYS A 64 -11.41 62.67 82.37
CA LYS A 64 -12.35 62.31 81.31
C LYS A 64 -12.71 63.52 80.44
N GLU A 65 -13.01 64.66 81.06
CA GLU A 65 -13.29 65.90 80.35
C GLU A 65 -12.08 66.37 79.53
N GLY A 66 -10.86 66.27 80.09
CA GLY A 66 -9.62 66.54 79.37
C GLY A 66 -9.40 65.62 78.16
N LEU A 67 -9.66 64.32 78.29
CA LEU A 67 -9.54 63.36 77.19
C LEU A 67 -10.57 63.63 76.09
N ILE A 68 -11.82 63.94 76.45
CA ILE A 68 -12.86 64.30 75.47
C ILE A 68 -12.45 65.55 74.70
N LYS A 69 -11.91 66.55 75.39
CA LYS A 69 -11.41 67.78 74.76
C LYS A 69 -10.27 67.48 73.78
N ASN A 70 -9.27 66.71 74.19
CA ASN A 70 -8.16 66.31 73.33
C ASN A 70 -8.63 65.51 72.11
N LEU A 71 -9.61 64.62 72.28
CA LEU A 71 -10.18 63.84 71.18
C LEU A 71 -10.86 64.76 70.17
N ASN A 72 -11.67 65.72 70.64
CA ASN A 72 -12.34 66.68 69.78
C ASN A 72 -11.35 67.59 69.05
N GLU A 73 -10.27 68.03 69.71
CA GLU A 73 -9.20 68.81 69.10
C GLU A 73 -8.48 68.02 68.00
N LYS A 74 -8.17 66.75 68.25
CA LYS A 74 -7.55 65.87 67.25
C LYS A 74 -8.48 65.53 66.09
N GLN A 75 -9.78 65.37 66.35
CA GLN A 75 -10.76 65.19 65.29
C GLN A 75 -10.87 66.46 64.42
N ALA A 76 -10.87 67.64 65.03
CA ALA A 76 -10.85 68.90 64.29
C ALA A 76 -9.55 69.09 63.49
N GLU A 77 -8.41 68.61 63.97
CA GLU A 77 -7.13 68.62 63.22
C GLU A 77 -7.16 67.68 62.01
N ILE A 78 -7.85 66.53 62.12
CA ILE A 78 -8.08 65.59 61.02
C ILE A 78 -9.08 66.17 60.00
N ASP A 79 -10.17 66.77 60.47
CA ASP A 79 -11.21 67.34 59.60
C ASP A 79 -10.72 68.61 58.89
N ASN A 80 -9.78 69.35 59.50
CA ASN A 80 -9.07 70.48 58.90
C ASN A 80 -7.75 70.08 58.24
N LEU A 81 -7.58 68.80 57.87
CA LEU A 81 -6.45 68.42 57.03
C LEU A 81 -6.40 69.37 55.81
N PRO A 82 -5.21 69.87 55.44
CA PRO A 82 -5.08 70.88 54.42
C PRO A 82 -5.80 70.44 53.13
N ALA A 83 -6.39 71.40 52.41
CA ALA A 83 -6.99 71.16 51.10
C ALA A 83 -6.02 70.41 50.15
N GLU A 84 -4.71 70.61 50.35
CA GLU A 84 -3.62 69.90 49.68
C GLU A 84 -3.66 68.37 49.87
N TYR A 85 -4.00 67.86 51.07
CA TYR A 85 -4.11 66.41 51.31
C TYR A 85 -5.28 65.80 50.53
N HIS A 86 -6.43 66.49 50.50
CA HIS A 86 -7.57 66.06 49.70
C HIS A 86 -7.27 66.11 48.20
N SER A 87 -6.58 67.16 47.73
CA SER A 87 -6.09 67.24 46.36
C SER A 87 -5.18 66.06 46.03
N ALA A 88 -4.15 65.81 46.85
CA ALA A 88 -3.22 64.71 46.63
C ALA A 88 -3.92 63.33 46.61
N LYS A 89 -4.97 63.13 47.42
CA LYS A 89 -5.77 61.89 47.38
C LYS A 89 -6.54 61.73 46.07
N ILE A 90 -7.12 62.82 45.55
CA ILE A 90 -7.80 62.83 44.25
C ILE A 90 -6.78 62.56 43.13
N ASP A 91 -5.63 63.24 43.14
CA ASP A 91 -4.56 63.07 42.16
C ASP A 91 -4.04 61.62 42.15
N LEU A 92 -3.87 61.02 43.33
CA LEU A 92 -3.48 59.61 43.46
C LEU A 92 -4.56 58.68 42.90
N GLN A 93 -5.85 58.93 43.17
CA GLN A 93 -6.93 58.16 42.58
C GLN A 93 -6.98 58.30 41.05
N GLN A 94 -6.74 59.50 40.52
CA GLN A 94 -6.69 59.77 39.10
C GLN A 94 -5.49 59.06 38.44
N ALA A 95 -4.31 59.11 39.05
CA ALA A 95 -3.13 58.39 38.60
C ALA A 95 -3.36 56.87 38.59
N ARG A 96 -4.04 56.32 39.61
CA ARG A 96 -4.43 54.89 39.64
C ARG A 96 -5.34 54.50 38.48
N ARG A 97 -6.34 55.34 38.16
CA ARG A 97 -7.22 55.11 37.00
C ARG A 97 -6.45 55.18 35.68
N GLN A 98 -5.53 56.13 35.55
CA GLN A 98 -4.67 56.23 34.37
C GLN A 98 -3.77 54.99 34.22
N ILE A 99 -3.17 54.50 35.31
CA ILE A 99 -2.37 53.26 35.29
C ILE A 99 -3.22 52.08 34.86
N ALA A 100 -4.45 51.94 35.38
CA ALA A 100 -5.36 50.87 34.99
C ALA A 100 -5.70 50.93 33.49
N ASN A 101 -6.10 52.10 32.98
CA ASN A 101 -6.42 52.29 31.56
C ASN A 101 -5.23 52.01 30.65
N ASN A 102 -4.03 52.46 31.03
CA ASN A 102 -2.81 52.19 30.27
C ASN A 102 -2.45 50.71 30.28
N LYS A 103 -2.69 50.00 31.39
CA LYS A 103 -2.51 48.56 31.47
C LYS A 103 -3.43 47.83 30.49
N ASP A 104 -4.72 48.16 30.47
CA ASP A 104 -5.68 47.55 29.53
C ASP A 104 -5.28 47.82 28.06
N THR A 105 -4.78 49.03 27.77
CA THR A 105 -4.29 49.40 26.43
C THR A 105 -3.05 48.59 26.05
N ILE A 106 -2.11 48.40 26.98
CA ILE A 106 -0.91 47.58 26.77
C ILE A 106 -1.31 46.12 26.51
N ASP A 107 -2.28 45.58 27.26
CA ASP A 107 -2.74 44.21 27.11
C ASP A 107 -3.41 44.00 25.73
N ASP A 108 -4.24 44.95 25.24
CA ASP A 108 -4.80 44.88 23.88
C ASP A 108 -3.72 44.98 22.79
N LEU A 109 -2.76 45.88 22.93
CA LEU A 109 -1.64 46.01 22.00
C LEU A 109 -0.78 44.75 21.96
N ASN A 110 -0.51 44.13 23.09
CA ASN A 110 0.21 42.85 23.17
C ASN A 110 -0.57 41.74 22.47
N ASN A 111 -1.88 41.63 22.71
CA ASN A 111 -2.73 40.66 22.02
C ASN A 111 -2.74 40.89 20.49
N ARG A 112 -2.70 42.14 20.04
CA ARG A 112 -2.61 42.49 18.63
C ARG A 112 -1.24 42.14 18.04
N ILE A 113 -0.15 42.39 18.77
CA ILE A 113 1.21 41.98 18.36
C ILE A 113 1.30 40.46 18.21
N GLU A 114 0.75 39.70 19.15
CA GLU A 114 0.76 38.22 19.07
C GLU A 114 -0.04 37.71 17.87
N ARG A 115 -1.20 38.32 17.57
CA ARG A 115 -1.95 38.01 16.34
C ARG A 115 -1.12 38.27 15.08
N TYR A 116 -0.43 39.41 15.00
CA TYR A 116 0.43 39.71 13.84
C TYR A 116 1.65 38.79 13.75
N ARG A 117 2.25 38.40 14.88
CA ARG A 117 3.34 37.41 14.92
C ARG A 117 2.86 36.05 14.41
N ALA A 118 1.67 35.61 14.83
CA ALA A 118 1.06 34.36 14.35
C ALA A 118 0.79 34.42 12.85
N GLN A 119 0.18 35.50 12.35
CA GLN A 119 -0.05 35.71 10.91
C GLN A 119 1.25 35.74 10.10
N ALA A 120 2.31 36.40 10.59
CA ALA A 120 3.60 36.42 9.92
C ALA A 120 4.23 35.02 9.84
N LYS A 121 4.17 34.23 10.93
CA LYS A 121 4.63 32.83 10.93
C LYS A 121 3.85 31.98 9.93
N GLU A 122 2.53 32.14 9.87
CA GLU A 122 1.67 31.43 8.92
C GLU A 122 2.02 31.78 7.47
N ILE A 123 2.25 33.05 7.16
CA ILE A 123 2.66 33.50 5.81
C ILE A 123 4.02 32.90 5.43
N VAL A 124 4.98 32.85 6.35
CA VAL A 124 6.30 32.24 6.09
C VAL A 124 6.16 30.74 5.84
N ALA A 125 5.37 30.03 6.64
CA ALA A 125 5.11 28.61 6.44
C ALA A 125 4.42 28.32 5.09
N LYS A 126 3.44 29.15 4.70
CA LYS A 126 2.80 29.06 3.37
C LYS A 126 3.78 29.32 2.22
N LYS A 127 4.72 30.26 2.38
CA LYS A 127 5.76 30.50 1.37
C LYS A 127 6.74 29.32 1.24
N GLN A 128 7.12 28.70 2.36
CA GLN A 128 8.02 27.54 2.35
C GLN A 128 7.36 26.33 1.69
N THR A 129 6.10 26.04 2.03
CA THR A 129 5.34 24.96 1.39
C THR A 129 5.13 25.21 -0.11
N ASN A 130 4.85 26.45 -0.51
CA ASN A 130 4.77 26.83 -1.93
C ASN A 130 6.12 26.69 -2.65
N ALA A 131 7.24 27.02 -2.01
CA ALA A 131 8.58 26.84 -2.60
C ALA A 131 8.91 25.36 -2.82
N ALA A 132 8.61 24.50 -1.83
CA ALA A 132 8.76 23.05 -1.97
C ALA A 132 7.86 22.47 -3.07
N ALA A 133 6.63 22.98 -3.21
CA ALA A 133 5.74 22.59 -4.30
C ALA A 133 6.27 23.02 -5.67
N ALA A 134 6.88 24.20 -5.78
CA ALA A 134 7.50 24.69 -7.01
C ALA A 134 8.71 23.84 -7.42
N GLU A 135 9.56 23.45 -6.47
CA GLU A 135 10.70 22.54 -6.72
C GLU A 135 10.24 21.16 -7.20
N ASN A 136 9.19 20.60 -6.58
CA ASN A 136 8.60 19.33 -7.04
C ASN A 136 8.01 19.44 -8.46
N LEU A 137 7.39 20.56 -8.81
CA LEU A 137 6.89 20.79 -10.18
C LEU A 137 8.03 20.87 -11.20
N GLU A 138 9.13 21.53 -10.86
CA GLU A 138 10.33 21.60 -11.72
C GLU A 138 10.94 20.21 -11.94
N ASN A 139 11.08 19.41 -10.87
CA ASN A 139 11.57 18.04 -10.97
C ASN A 139 10.66 17.14 -11.83
N LEU A 140 9.34 17.22 -11.65
CA LEU A 140 8.38 16.49 -12.48
C LEU A 140 8.43 16.93 -13.94
N GLN A 141 8.63 18.23 -14.20
CA GLN A 141 8.77 18.75 -15.55
C GLN A 141 10.04 18.23 -16.25
N MET A 142 11.17 18.17 -15.53
CA MET A 142 12.40 17.57 -16.04
C MET A 142 12.23 16.08 -16.36
N GLU A 143 11.54 15.32 -15.49
CA GLU A 143 11.28 13.90 -15.71
C GLU A 143 10.39 13.67 -16.94
N VAL A 144 9.34 14.48 -17.13
CA VAL A 144 8.49 14.43 -18.33
C VAL A 144 9.29 14.71 -19.60
N GLN A 145 10.18 15.70 -19.59
CA GLN A 145 11.05 15.99 -20.73
C GLN A 145 12.03 14.85 -21.04
N ASN A 146 12.58 14.22 -20.00
CA ASN A 146 13.44 13.05 -20.14
C ASN A 146 12.68 11.88 -20.77
N GLN A 147 11.49 11.55 -20.27
CA GLN A 147 10.64 10.49 -20.81
C GLN A 147 10.23 10.76 -22.27
N GLN A 148 9.88 12.01 -22.61
CA GLN A 148 9.60 12.39 -24.00
C GLN A 148 10.81 12.18 -24.93
N THR A 149 12.02 12.47 -24.43
CA THR A 149 13.27 12.23 -25.16
C THR A 149 13.50 10.74 -25.40
N ILE A 150 13.28 9.90 -24.38
CA ILE A 150 13.41 8.44 -24.48
C ILE A 150 12.40 7.87 -25.47
N ILE A 151 11.12 8.27 -25.38
CA ILE A 151 10.06 7.83 -26.29
C ILE A 151 10.41 8.20 -27.76
N SER A 152 10.94 9.40 -27.98
CA SER A 152 11.33 9.84 -29.32
C SER A 152 12.46 8.97 -29.89
N LYS A 153 13.48 8.66 -29.08
CA LYS A 153 14.58 7.76 -29.48
C LYS A 153 14.05 6.35 -29.82
N LEU A 154 13.22 5.77 -28.96
CA LEU A 154 12.64 4.44 -29.19
C LEU A 154 11.78 4.40 -30.46
N LYS A 155 11.02 5.47 -30.73
CA LYS A 155 10.22 5.58 -31.96
C LYS A 155 11.11 5.62 -33.21
N ASP A 156 12.22 6.34 -33.17
CA ASP A 156 13.16 6.41 -34.28
C ASP A 156 13.90 5.08 -34.49
N ASP A 157 14.28 4.39 -33.41
CA ASP A 157 14.90 3.07 -33.52
C ASP A 157 13.92 2.01 -34.04
N ASN A 158 12.66 2.04 -33.60
CA ASN A 158 11.61 1.20 -34.18
C ASN A 158 11.40 1.45 -35.68
N ARG A 159 11.44 2.72 -36.12
CA ARG A 159 11.36 3.06 -37.54
C ARG A 159 12.55 2.51 -38.33
N LYS A 160 13.76 2.61 -37.80
CA LYS A 160 14.97 2.04 -38.42
C LYS A 160 14.87 0.52 -38.52
N SER A 161 14.48 -0.16 -37.45
CA SER A 161 14.27 -1.62 -37.45
C SER A 161 13.21 -2.05 -38.44
N ALA A 162 12.07 -1.34 -38.50
CA ALA A 162 11.03 -1.61 -39.48
C ALA A 162 11.54 -1.46 -40.93
N ALA A 163 12.31 -0.42 -41.22
CA ALA A 163 12.92 -0.23 -42.54
C ALA A 163 13.93 -1.35 -42.89
N LEU A 164 14.73 -1.81 -41.92
CA LEU A 164 15.65 -2.93 -42.12
C LEU A 164 14.91 -4.24 -42.41
N PHE A 165 13.85 -4.55 -41.67
CA PHE A 165 13.04 -5.75 -41.91
C PHE A 165 12.35 -5.72 -43.28
N GLU A 166 11.88 -4.54 -43.70
CA GLU A 166 11.28 -4.40 -45.03
C GLU A 166 12.30 -4.63 -46.15
N GLN A 167 13.53 -4.11 -45.99
CA GLN A 167 14.63 -4.40 -46.92
C GLN A 167 14.95 -5.90 -46.97
N LEU A 168 14.99 -6.57 -45.81
CA LEU A 168 15.28 -8.00 -45.73
C LEU A 168 14.21 -8.84 -46.44
N ARG A 169 12.93 -8.54 -46.20
CA ARG A 169 11.81 -9.19 -46.90
C ARG A 169 11.89 -9.02 -48.41
N GLU A 170 12.24 -7.81 -48.87
CA GLU A 170 12.41 -7.55 -50.30
C GLU A 170 13.60 -8.31 -50.90
N THR A 171 14.70 -8.48 -50.17
CA THR A 171 15.82 -9.31 -50.61
C THR A 171 15.44 -10.79 -50.67
N ASP A 172 14.72 -11.30 -49.67
CA ASP A 172 14.28 -12.69 -49.61
C ASP A 172 13.28 -12.98 -50.74
N ARG A 173 12.33 -12.07 -50.99
CA ARG A 173 11.38 -12.15 -52.10
C ARG A 173 12.09 -12.24 -53.44
N LYS A 174 13.11 -11.41 -53.67
CA LYS A 174 13.93 -11.46 -54.91
C LYS A 174 14.68 -12.78 -55.03
N ALA A 175 15.24 -13.30 -53.93
CA ALA A 175 15.95 -14.57 -53.92
C ALA A 175 15.02 -15.75 -54.25
N LEU A 176 13.80 -15.77 -53.67
CA LEU A 176 12.78 -16.77 -53.98
C LEU A 176 12.36 -16.72 -55.44
N MET A 177 12.03 -15.53 -55.98
CA MET A 177 11.68 -15.39 -57.39
C MET A 177 12.81 -15.86 -58.34
N SER A 178 14.08 -15.67 -57.96
CA SER A 178 15.22 -16.18 -58.72
C SER A 178 15.29 -17.71 -58.70
N LYS A 179 15.06 -18.32 -57.53
CA LYS A 179 15.00 -19.79 -57.37
C LYS A 179 13.83 -20.40 -58.15
N ASP A 180 12.66 -19.79 -58.08
CA ASP A 180 11.47 -20.27 -58.81
C ASP A 180 11.72 -20.29 -60.31
N ARG A 181 12.32 -19.22 -60.86
CA ARG A 181 12.72 -19.18 -62.28
C ARG A 181 13.73 -20.26 -62.65
N LEU A 182 14.66 -20.58 -61.75
CA LEU A 182 15.65 -21.64 -61.97
C LEU A 182 14.99 -23.01 -61.97
N LEU A 183 14.06 -23.26 -61.04
CA LEU A 183 13.27 -24.48 -60.97
C LEU A 183 12.43 -24.66 -62.24
N GLU A 184 11.74 -23.61 -62.67
CA GLU A 184 10.90 -23.64 -63.88
C GLU A 184 11.74 -23.94 -65.15
N LYS A 185 12.98 -23.45 -65.20
CA LYS A 185 13.93 -23.81 -66.28
C LYS A 185 14.34 -25.29 -66.19
N LYS A 186 14.62 -25.79 -64.98
CA LYS A 186 14.99 -27.19 -64.76
C LYS A 186 13.85 -28.15 -65.08
N ASP A 187 12.62 -27.79 -64.75
CA ASP A 187 11.43 -28.57 -65.09
C ASP A 187 11.23 -28.67 -66.61
N LYS A 188 11.47 -27.58 -67.36
CA LYS A 188 11.48 -27.60 -68.83
C LYS A 188 12.57 -28.52 -69.39
N GLU A 189 13.81 -28.40 -68.90
CA GLU A 189 14.91 -29.29 -69.29
C GLU A 189 14.61 -30.77 -69.00
N LEU A 190 13.97 -31.06 -67.85
CA LEU A 190 13.56 -32.41 -67.48
C LEU A 190 12.44 -32.93 -68.38
N ALA A 191 11.45 -32.10 -68.70
CA ALA A 191 10.36 -32.47 -69.61
C ALA A 191 10.89 -32.79 -71.02
N GLU A 192 11.80 -31.96 -71.55
CA GLU A 192 12.47 -32.20 -72.83
C GLU A 192 13.25 -33.52 -72.85
N ARG A 193 14.03 -33.80 -71.80
CA ARG A 193 14.75 -35.09 -71.68
C ARG A 193 13.80 -36.27 -71.56
N THR A 194 12.69 -36.11 -70.84
CA THR A 194 11.67 -37.16 -70.72
C THR A 194 11.04 -37.46 -72.08
N MET A 195 10.76 -36.44 -72.89
CA MET A 195 10.28 -36.64 -74.26
C MET A 195 11.31 -37.37 -75.14
N GLN A 196 12.60 -37.02 -75.03
CA GLN A 196 13.67 -37.72 -75.76
C GLN A 196 13.80 -39.18 -75.35
N LEU A 197 13.65 -39.49 -74.05
CA LEU A 197 13.65 -40.87 -73.58
C LEU A 197 12.46 -41.65 -74.13
N VAL A 198 11.26 -41.08 -74.11
CA VAL A 198 10.07 -41.71 -74.69
C VAL A 198 10.26 -41.97 -76.19
N GLU A 199 10.82 -41.03 -76.94
CA GLU A 199 11.14 -41.22 -78.36
C GLU A 199 12.12 -42.39 -78.56
N LYS A 200 13.21 -42.43 -77.77
CA LYS A 200 14.19 -43.54 -77.81
C LYS A 200 13.56 -44.89 -77.44
N ASP A 201 12.68 -44.92 -76.45
CA ASP A 201 11.96 -46.12 -76.06
C ASP A 201 11.05 -46.60 -77.20
N THR A 202 10.36 -45.70 -77.91
CA THR A 202 9.54 -46.08 -79.07
C THR A 202 10.37 -46.62 -80.24
N GLU A 203 11.56 -46.04 -80.50
CA GLU A 203 12.51 -46.56 -81.50
C GLU A 203 12.99 -47.96 -81.13
N LEU A 204 13.36 -48.18 -79.87
CA LEU A 204 13.79 -49.48 -79.36
C LEU A 204 12.66 -50.51 -79.46
N LEU A 205 11.43 -50.15 -79.10
CA LEU A 205 10.26 -51.03 -79.21
C LEU A 205 9.99 -51.41 -80.67
N GLY A 206 10.16 -50.46 -81.60
CA GLY A 206 10.11 -50.72 -83.04
C GLY A 206 11.21 -51.69 -83.50
N ALA A 207 12.44 -51.52 -83.01
CA ALA A 207 13.55 -52.43 -83.30
C ALA A 207 13.33 -53.85 -82.75
N VAL A 208 12.79 -53.96 -81.53
CA VAL A 208 12.41 -55.25 -80.92
C VAL A 208 11.34 -55.95 -81.76
N ASN A 209 10.28 -55.25 -82.17
CA ASN A 209 9.25 -55.81 -83.04
C ASN A 209 9.81 -56.28 -84.39
N ALA A 210 10.78 -55.56 -84.96
CA ALA A 210 11.45 -55.96 -86.20
C ALA A 210 12.32 -57.21 -86.00
N LEU A 211 12.99 -57.33 -84.85
CA LEU A 211 13.72 -58.55 -84.47
C LEU A 211 12.78 -59.73 -84.27
N GLU A 212 11.65 -59.56 -83.59
CA GLU A 212 10.63 -60.61 -83.46
C GLU A 212 10.09 -61.06 -84.83
N GLY A 213 9.93 -60.13 -85.78
CA GLY A 213 9.58 -60.44 -87.16
C GLY A 213 10.62 -61.33 -87.83
N LYS A 214 11.90 -60.99 -87.70
CA LYS A 214 13.01 -61.81 -88.20
C LYS A 214 13.12 -63.15 -87.51
N ASP A 215 12.86 -63.22 -86.20
CA ASP A 215 12.85 -64.48 -85.46
C ASP A 215 11.72 -65.41 -85.94
N LYS A 216 10.55 -64.86 -86.30
CA LYS A 216 9.47 -65.63 -86.94
C LYS A 216 9.86 -66.12 -88.33
N GLU A 217 10.55 -65.30 -89.13
CA GLU A 217 11.10 -65.72 -90.43
C GLU A 217 12.16 -66.82 -90.27
N LEU A 218 13.07 -66.67 -89.31
CA LEU A 218 14.06 -67.69 -88.96
C LEU A 218 13.40 -68.96 -88.45
N ALA A 219 12.33 -68.87 -87.66
CA ALA A 219 11.56 -70.03 -87.22
C ALA A 219 10.85 -70.71 -88.39
N HIS A 220 10.33 -69.94 -89.36
CA HIS A 220 9.73 -70.50 -90.57
C HIS A 220 10.77 -71.18 -91.47
N LEU A 221 11.93 -70.54 -91.67
CA LEU A 221 13.08 -71.15 -92.34
C LEU A 221 13.60 -72.37 -91.59
N GLY A 222 13.60 -72.33 -90.25
CA GLY A 222 13.91 -73.45 -89.37
C GLY A 222 12.94 -74.61 -89.55
N TYR A 223 11.65 -74.35 -89.70
CA TYR A 223 10.63 -75.36 -90.03
C TYR A 223 10.85 -75.95 -91.42
N LEU A 224 11.20 -75.12 -92.40
CA LEU A 224 11.55 -75.55 -93.77
C LEU A 224 12.84 -76.38 -93.80
N LEU A 225 13.85 -75.98 -93.04
CA LEU A 225 15.09 -76.73 -92.84
C LEU A 225 14.84 -78.03 -92.07
N ALA A 226 13.93 -78.03 -91.09
CA ALA A 226 13.52 -79.23 -90.37
C ALA A 226 12.74 -80.19 -91.27
N ASP A 227 11.90 -79.67 -92.17
CA ASP A 227 11.19 -80.46 -93.18
C ASP A 227 12.16 -81.00 -94.25
N LEU A 228 13.10 -80.19 -94.72
CA LEU A 228 14.22 -80.63 -95.57
C LEU A 228 15.08 -81.66 -94.87
N ARG A 229 15.41 -81.45 -93.59
CA ARG A 229 16.13 -82.40 -92.75
C ARG A 229 15.29 -83.66 -92.58
N HIS A 230 13.98 -83.60 -92.37
CA HIS A 230 13.11 -84.78 -92.31
C HIS A 230 13.09 -85.53 -93.65
N ARG A 231 13.11 -84.84 -94.79
CA ARG A 231 13.26 -85.45 -96.13
C ARG A 231 14.63 -86.08 -96.34
N MET A 232 15.71 -85.46 -95.84
CA MET A 232 17.06 -86.02 -95.89
C MET A 232 17.23 -87.18 -94.89
N GLN A 233 16.59 -87.11 -93.71
CA GLN A 233 16.57 -88.16 -92.69
C GLN A 233 15.76 -89.37 -93.18
N LYS A 234 14.67 -89.14 -93.93
CA LYS A 234 13.95 -90.19 -94.69
C LYS A 234 14.79 -90.83 -95.82
N SER A 235 15.92 -90.22 -96.18
CA SER A 235 16.93 -90.75 -97.12
C SER A 235 18.18 -91.30 -96.41
N ASN A 236 18.31 -91.16 -95.09
CA ASN A 236 19.55 -91.43 -94.37
C ASN A 236 19.37 -92.24 -93.07
N ASP A 237 18.15 -92.69 -92.78
CA ASP A 237 17.83 -93.64 -91.71
C ASP A 237 17.67 -95.10 -92.24
N GLU A 238 18.48 -95.46 -93.24
CA GLU A 238 19.20 -96.74 -93.24
C GLU A 238 20.61 -96.46 -92.65
N ASN A 239 20.71 -96.26 -91.33
CA ASN A 239 21.89 -96.55 -90.48
C ASN A 239 21.84 -95.78 -89.13
N THR A 240 21.49 -96.51 -88.07
CA THR A 240 22.04 -96.52 -86.68
C THR A 240 22.38 -95.17 -85.99
N ALA A 241 21.88 -94.76 -84.80
CA ALA A 241 21.61 -95.36 -83.47
C ALA A 241 22.50 -94.69 -82.38
N LEU A 242 21.90 -94.41 -81.20
CA LEU A 242 22.48 -94.03 -79.87
C LEU A 242 22.92 -92.55 -79.70
N GLU A 243 22.81 -91.81 -78.57
CA GLU A 243 22.16 -91.87 -77.23
C GLU A 243 22.43 -90.53 -76.49
N GLU A 244 21.59 -90.17 -75.48
CA GLU A 244 21.83 -89.40 -74.20
C GLU A 244 22.57 -88.03 -74.17
N GLU A 245 22.45 -87.07 -73.22
CA GLU A 245 21.60 -86.65 -72.07
C GLU A 245 22.29 -85.37 -71.43
N ILE A 246 21.63 -84.63 -70.52
CA ILE A 246 22.13 -83.85 -69.34
C ILE A 246 22.21 -82.28 -69.38
N ALA A 247 21.25 -81.67 -68.64
CA ALA A 247 21.29 -80.82 -67.41
C ALA A 247 21.95 -79.41 -67.22
N SER A 248 21.40 -78.74 -66.17
CA SER A 248 21.93 -77.71 -65.25
C SER A 248 21.78 -76.22 -65.67
N SER A 249 21.72 -75.18 -64.81
CA SER A 249 21.89 -75.02 -63.34
C SER A 249 21.45 -73.59 -62.92
N ASP A 250 20.86 -73.49 -61.72
CA ASP A 250 21.14 -72.57 -60.59
C ASP A 250 21.07 -71.01 -60.61
N ASP A 251 20.42 -70.54 -59.52
CA ASP A 251 20.76 -69.46 -58.57
C ASP A 251 20.74 -67.95 -58.91
N ASN A 252 19.85 -67.19 -58.21
CA ASN A 252 20.25 -66.35 -57.06
C ASN A 252 19.12 -65.55 -56.33
N ASN A 253 19.17 -65.63 -54.99
CA ASN A 253 19.04 -64.59 -53.92
C ASN A 253 18.08 -63.37 -54.06
N VAL A 254 17.10 -63.14 -53.16
CA VAL A 254 17.14 -62.61 -51.76
C VAL A 254 17.55 -61.12 -51.62
N LEU A 255 16.62 -60.23 -51.20
CA LEU A 255 16.70 -59.22 -50.10
C LEU A 255 15.54 -58.18 -50.21
N LYS A 256 14.64 -58.09 -49.22
CA LYS A 256 14.60 -57.15 -48.05
C LYS A 256 13.97 -55.76 -48.34
N MET A 257 12.84 -55.47 -47.69
CA MET A 257 12.68 -54.61 -46.49
C MET A 257 12.56 -53.11 -46.81
N LEU A 258 11.37 -52.54 -46.60
CA LEU A 258 10.97 -51.79 -45.39
C LEU A 258 11.69 -50.44 -45.28
N VAL A 259 11.06 -49.43 -45.86
CA VAL A 259 11.37 -48.01 -45.69
C VAL A 259 10.78 -47.56 -44.35
N GLY A 260 11.65 -47.26 -43.38
CA GLY A 260 11.33 -46.51 -42.16
C GLY A 260 11.63 -45.01 -42.34
N PRO A 261 11.05 -44.14 -41.49
CA PRO A 261 11.11 -42.69 -41.63
C PRO A 261 12.52 -42.14 -41.44
N SER A 262 12.82 -41.08 -42.20
CA SER A 262 14.13 -40.45 -42.33
C SER A 262 14.67 -39.89 -41.01
N GLN A 263 15.95 -40.18 -40.78
CA GLN A 263 16.77 -39.76 -39.64
C GLN A 263 16.84 -38.22 -39.44
N ASP A 264 16.46 -37.45 -40.45
CA ASP A 264 16.42 -35.99 -40.41
C ASP A 264 15.24 -35.44 -39.58
N ASP A 265 14.10 -36.14 -39.51
CA ASP A 265 12.94 -35.70 -38.72
C ASP A 265 13.17 -35.90 -37.21
N PHE A 266 13.98 -36.89 -36.84
CA PHE A 266 14.35 -37.13 -35.44
C PHE A 266 15.30 -36.04 -34.92
N LEU A 267 16.20 -35.54 -35.77
CA LEU A 267 17.15 -34.49 -35.40
C LEU A 267 16.46 -33.12 -35.30
N ALA A 268 15.47 -32.84 -36.15
CA ALA A 268 14.67 -31.60 -36.06
C ALA A 268 13.87 -31.52 -34.75
N MET A 269 13.23 -32.62 -34.34
CA MET A 269 12.49 -32.70 -33.07
C MET A 269 13.39 -32.59 -31.84
N GLN A 270 14.64 -33.07 -31.94
CA GLN A 270 15.61 -32.97 -30.85
C GLN A 270 16.12 -31.53 -30.66
N ALA A 271 16.29 -30.77 -31.74
CA ALA A 271 16.71 -29.37 -31.67
C ALA A 271 15.64 -28.48 -31.03
N GLU A 272 14.36 -28.66 -31.38
CA GLU A 272 13.24 -27.90 -30.81
C GLU A 272 13.08 -28.14 -29.30
N ASN A 273 13.27 -29.39 -28.84
CA ASN A 273 13.24 -29.72 -27.42
C ASN A 273 14.39 -29.06 -26.64
N ILE A 274 15.57 -28.88 -27.24
CA ILE A 274 16.70 -28.21 -26.59
C ILE A 274 16.41 -26.72 -26.41
N ASP A 275 15.84 -26.05 -27.42
CA ASP A 275 15.48 -24.63 -27.35
C ASP A 275 14.37 -24.35 -26.31
N LEU A 276 13.37 -25.24 -26.23
CA LEU A 276 12.32 -25.16 -25.19
C LEU A 276 12.90 -25.31 -23.78
N LEU A 277 13.84 -26.24 -23.57
CA LEU A 277 14.50 -26.42 -22.27
C LEU A 277 15.36 -25.21 -21.89
N GLN A 278 16.08 -24.60 -22.84
CA GLN A 278 16.85 -23.39 -22.59
C GLN A 278 15.97 -22.18 -22.24
N ARG A 279 14.80 -22.04 -22.89
CA ARG A 279 13.84 -20.99 -22.58
C ARG A 279 13.23 -21.16 -21.20
N ASN A 280 12.88 -22.40 -20.82
CA ASN A 280 12.35 -22.70 -19.48
C ASN A 280 13.39 -22.45 -18.38
N LEU A 281 14.68 -22.71 -18.65
CA LEU A 281 15.76 -22.42 -17.71
C LEU A 281 15.89 -20.92 -17.44
N ARG A 282 15.86 -20.07 -18.48
CA ARG A 282 15.89 -18.61 -18.32
C ARG A 282 14.70 -18.07 -17.54
N LEU A 283 13.49 -18.59 -17.81
CA LEU A 283 12.29 -18.21 -17.05
C LEU A 283 12.40 -18.61 -15.57
N ALA A 284 13.05 -19.73 -15.26
CA ALA A 284 13.29 -20.13 -13.88
C ALA A 284 14.30 -19.20 -13.17
N GLU A 285 15.35 -18.75 -13.86
CA GLU A 285 16.32 -17.78 -13.35
C GLU A 285 15.67 -16.40 -13.09
N ASP A 286 14.83 -15.92 -14.01
CA ASP A 286 14.10 -14.66 -13.86
C ASP A 286 13.10 -14.72 -12.68
N ASN A 287 12.39 -15.85 -12.52
CA ASN A 287 11.48 -16.06 -11.39
C ASN A 287 12.22 -16.08 -10.04
N HIS A 288 13.40 -16.71 -9.98
CA HIS A 288 14.22 -16.71 -8.77
C HIS A 288 14.70 -15.30 -8.40
N ALA A 289 15.08 -14.48 -9.39
CA ALA A 289 15.47 -13.09 -9.16
C ALA A 289 14.30 -12.23 -8.62
N LEU A 290 13.07 -12.48 -9.10
CA LEU A 290 11.85 -11.85 -8.59
C LEU A 290 11.54 -12.27 -7.15
N GLU A 291 11.70 -13.55 -6.81
CA GLU A 291 11.54 -14.05 -5.44
C GLU A 291 12.54 -13.42 -4.48
N GLU A 292 13.81 -13.30 -4.86
CA GLU A 292 14.84 -12.62 -4.06
C GLU A 292 14.50 -11.14 -3.83
N GLN A 293 14.04 -10.42 -4.86
CA GLN A 293 13.59 -9.04 -4.73
C GLN A 293 12.41 -8.91 -3.74
N HIS A 294 11.44 -9.83 -3.81
CA HIS A 294 10.30 -9.84 -2.91
C HIS A 294 10.71 -10.10 -1.44
N ILE A 295 11.63 -11.05 -1.21
CA ILE A 295 12.19 -11.33 0.12
C ILE A 295 12.94 -10.10 0.67
N GLN A 296 13.73 -9.44 -0.18
CA GLN A 296 14.49 -8.26 0.20
C GLN A 296 13.57 -7.08 0.57
N MET A 297 12.52 -6.84 -0.21
CA MET A 297 11.51 -5.81 0.06
C MET A 297 10.75 -6.09 1.37
N LYS A 298 10.32 -7.34 1.59
CA LYS A 298 9.65 -7.76 2.84
C LYS A 298 10.54 -7.55 4.08
N THR A 299 11.85 -7.76 3.93
CA THR A 299 12.83 -7.58 4.99
C THR A 299 13.04 -6.09 5.30
N GLN A 300 13.19 -5.25 4.28
CA GLN A 300 13.27 -3.79 4.43
C GLN A 300 12.02 -3.22 5.10
N LEU A 301 10.84 -3.74 4.78
CA LEU A 301 9.59 -3.33 5.42
C LEU A 301 9.57 -3.68 6.92
N ARG A 302 10.00 -4.89 7.29
CA ARG A 302 10.10 -5.30 8.70
C ARG A 302 11.11 -4.44 9.46
N GLU A 303 12.25 -4.11 8.86
CA GLU A 303 13.25 -3.25 9.48
C GLU A 303 12.74 -1.81 9.65
N ALA A 304 12.02 -1.27 8.66
CA ALA A 304 11.39 0.05 8.75
C ALA A 304 10.29 0.08 9.83
N LEU A 305 9.50 -0.99 9.96
CA LEU A 305 8.45 -1.13 10.97
C LEU A 305 9.00 -1.32 12.40
N THR A 306 10.17 -1.93 12.55
CA THR A 306 10.78 -2.21 13.87
C THR A 306 11.71 -1.10 14.37
N SER A 307 12.28 -0.29 13.47
CA SER A 307 13.30 0.71 13.81
C SER A 307 12.76 2.13 14.08
N HIS A 308 11.50 2.44 13.77
CA HIS A 308 11.02 3.84 13.75
C HIS A 308 9.77 4.07 14.61
N GLY A 309 9.95 4.70 15.76
CA GLY A 309 8.90 5.01 16.73
C GLY A 309 7.99 6.21 16.40
N SER A 310 7.97 6.72 15.16
CA SER A 310 7.05 7.80 14.77
C SER A 310 5.88 7.26 13.94
N SER A 311 4.69 7.31 14.56
CA SER A 311 3.39 6.93 14.01
C SER A 311 3.16 7.43 12.57
N ASP A 312 3.59 8.64 12.26
CA ASP A 312 3.26 9.31 10.98
C ASP A 312 4.02 8.75 9.77
N ARG A 313 5.25 8.24 9.96
CA ARG A 313 6.01 7.61 8.88
C ARG A 313 5.58 6.17 8.64
N ILE A 314 5.22 5.45 9.71
CA ILE A 314 4.59 4.14 9.60
C ILE A 314 3.25 4.30 8.85
N PHE A 315 2.48 5.32 9.19
CA PHE A 315 1.22 5.64 8.51
C PHE A 315 1.44 5.96 7.02
N ALA A 316 2.42 6.82 6.68
CA ALA A 316 2.73 7.13 5.28
C ALA A 316 3.21 5.89 4.49
N ALA A 317 4.01 5.01 5.10
CA ALA A 317 4.47 3.77 4.49
C ALA A 317 3.31 2.78 4.28
N VAL A 318 2.45 2.61 5.28
CA VAL A 318 1.25 1.77 5.19
C VAL A 318 0.30 2.31 4.12
N VAL A 319 0.05 3.62 4.06
CA VAL A 319 -0.80 4.23 3.02
C VAL A 319 -0.20 4.06 1.62
N SER A 320 1.12 4.23 1.48
CA SER A 320 1.86 4.03 0.22
C SER A 320 1.76 2.57 -0.27
N GLU A 321 1.98 1.60 0.63
CA GLU A 321 1.87 0.19 0.29
C GLU A 321 0.43 -0.21 0.00
N THR A 322 -0.53 0.23 0.81
CA THR A 322 -1.95 -0.07 0.62
C THR A 322 -2.44 0.44 -0.74
N LYS A 323 -1.93 1.60 -1.19
CA LYS A 323 -2.23 2.18 -2.50
C LYS A 323 -1.60 1.38 -3.66
N THR A 324 -0.41 0.85 -3.46
CA THR A 324 0.28 0.01 -4.47
C THR A 324 -0.41 -1.35 -4.58
N LEU A 325 -0.79 -1.93 -3.44
CA LEU A 325 -1.60 -3.15 -3.38
C LEU A 325 -2.97 -2.93 -4.06
N PHE A 326 -3.64 -1.82 -3.78
CA PHE A 326 -4.93 -1.50 -4.40
C PHE A 326 -4.83 -1.45 -5.93
N ARG A 327 -3.76 -0.86 -6.48
CA ARG A 327 -3.51 -0.84 -7.93
C ARG A 327 -3.25 -2.23 -8.50
N PHE A 328 -2.51 -3.07 -7.78
CA PHE A 328 -2.31 -4.47 -8.15
C PHE A 328 -3.67 -5.19 -8.21
N TYR A 329 -4.49 -5.11 -7.18
CA TYR A 329 -5.83 -5.73 -7.15
C TYR A 329 -6.76 -5.21 -8.23
N GLN A 330 -6.76 -3.90 -8.50
CA GLN A 330 -7.59 -3.33 -9.55
C GLN A 330 -7.17 -3.85 -10.93
N THR A 331 -5.87 -4.04 -11.14
CA THR A 331 -5.32 -4.61 -12.38
C THR A 331 -5.66 -6.10 -12.48
N SER A 332 -5.45 -6.88 -11.42
CA SER A 332 -5.78 -8.30 -11.36
C SER A 332 -7.29 -8.54 -11.53
N SER A 333 -8.14 -7.74 -10.91
CA SER A 333 -9.60 -7.78 -11.09
C SER A 333 -10.00 -7.45 -12.53
N HIS A 334 -9.31 -6.52 -13.20
CA HIS A 334 -9.59 -6.20 -14.60
C HIS A 334 -9.16 -7.33 -15.54
N VAL A 335 -8.03 -7.97 -15.27
CA VAL A 335 -7.56 -9.16 -16.01
C VAL A 335 -8.53 -10.32 -15.80
N ILE A 336 -8.90 -10.63 -14.54
CA ILE A 336 -9.86 -11.67 -14.20
C ILE A 336 -11.24 -11.39 -14.82
N GLY A 337 -11.72 -10.14 -14.78
CA GLY A 337 -12.97 -9.73 -15.42
C GLY A 337 -12.92 -9.89 -16.94
N SER A 338 -11.80 -9.52 -17.57
CA SER A 338 -11.60 -9.72 -19.01
C SER A 338 -11.58 -11.21 -19.38
N PHE A 339 -10.99 -12.06 -18.53
CA PHE A 339 -11.06 -13.50 -18.69
C PHE A 339 -12.50 -14.00 -18.51
N ALA A 340 -13.20 -13.61 -17.45
CA ALA A 340 -14.59 -14.01 -17.19
C ALA A 340 -15.53 -13.59 -18.33
N ASP A 341 -15.36 -12.38 -18.88
CA ASP A 341 -16.11 -11.89 -20.04
C ASP A 341 -15.74 -12.67 -21.31
N PHE A 342 -14.48 -13.06 -21.47
CA PHE A 342 -14.02 -13.92 -22.57
C PHE A 342 -14.67 -15.32 -22.50
N PHE A 343 -14.71 -15.92 -21.30
CA PHE A 343 -15.40 -17.19 -21.05
C PHE A 343 -16.93 -17.08 -21.16
N ALA A 344 -17.52 -15.93 -20.81
CA ALA A 344 -18.96 -15.70 -20.91
C ALA A 344 -19.42 -15.42 -22.35
N ALA A 345 -18.57 -14.79 -23.18
CA ALA A 345 -18.83 -14.47 -24.57
C ALA A 345 -18.57 -15.65 -25.52
N GLU A 346 -17.70 -16.59 -25.16
CA GLU A 346 -17.32 -17.75 -25.99
C GLU A 346 -17.55 -19.05 -25.23
N LYS A 347 -18.80 -19.54 -25.26
CA LYS A 347 -19.24 -20.75 -24.55
C LYS A 347 -18.53 -22.06 -24.97
N ASP A 348 -17.68 -22.05 -26.00
CA ASP A 348 -17.25 -23.26 -26.68
C ASP A 348 -15.74 -23.49 -26.84
N THR A 349 -14.83 -22.64 -26.38
CA THR A 349 -13.40 -23.02 -26.43
C THR A 349 -12.57 -22.27 -25.42
N VAL A 350 -12.06 -22.96 -24.39
CA VAL A 350 -10.88 -22.44 -23.68
C VAL A 350 -9.85 -23.52 -23.40
N GLN A 351 -8.65 -23.21 -23.89
CA GLN A 351 -7.40 -23.83 -23.54
C GLN A 351 -6.54 -22.80 -22.80
N SER A 352 -5.80 -23.30 -21.81
CA SER A 352 -4.79 -22.65 -20.94
C SER A 352 -5.24 -22.49 -19.48
N LEU A 353 -5.34 -23.62 -18.77
CA LEU A 353 -5.86 -23.67 -17.39
C LEU A 353 -4.87 -24.15 -16.34
N SER A 354 -3.70 -24.69 -16.73
CA SER A 354 -2.74 -25.23 -15.77
C SER A 354 -1.91 -24.16 -15.05
N ASN A 355 -1.76 -22.98 -15.64
CA ASN A 355 -1.00 -21.87 -15.03
C ASN A 355 -1.89 -20.97 -14.17
N ILE A 356 -3.18 -20.90 -14.50
CA ILE A 356 -4.17 -20.09 -13.78
C ILE A 356 -4.39 -20.62 -12.37
N GLY A 357 -4.42 -21.95 -12.15
CA GLY A 357 -4.56 -22.53 -10.81
C GLY A 357 -3.43 -22.13 -9.86
N LYS A 358 -2.18 -22.17 -10.33
CA LYS A 358 -1.01 -21.78 -9.51
C LYS A 358 -0.96 -20.28 -9.22
N GLU A 359 -1.35 -19.46 -10.19
CA GLU A 359 -1.47 -18.01 -9.98
C GLU A 359 -2.64 -17.68 -9.04
N LEU A 360 -3.75 -18.42 -9.10
CA LEU A 360 -4.88 -18.28 -8.18
C LEU A 360 -4.49 -18.64 -6.75
N ASP A 361 -3.84 -19.79 -6.55
CA ASP A 361 -3.39 -20.24 -5.23
C ASP A 361 -2.39 -19.23 -4.62
N SER A 362 -1.45 -18.73 -5.44
CA SER A 362 -0.49 -17.68 -5.03
C SER A 362 -1.17 -16.36 -4.68
N MET A 363 -2.18 -15.95 -5.46
CA MET A 363 -2.99 -14.76 -5.15
C MET A 363 -3.83 -14.95 -3.87
N GLN A 364 -4.35 -16.16 -3.62
CA GLN A 364 -5.12 -16.49 -2.42
C GLN A 364 -4.23 -16.49 -1.16
N GLU A 365 -3.00 -16.98 -1.25
CA GLU A 365 -2.00 -16.93 -0.17
C GLU A 365 -1.56 -15.48 0.13
N ALA A 366 -1.35 -14.66 -0.92
CA ALA A 366 -1.07 -13.23 -0.78
C ALA A 366 -2.24 -12.45 -0.13
N LEU A 367 -3.48 -12.80 -0.45
CA LEU A 367 -4.69 -12.24 0.17
C LEU A 367 -4.83 -12.60 1.65
N SER A 368 -4.45 -13.83 2.03
CA SER A 368 -4.50 -14.30 3.42
C SER A 368 -3.54 -13.51 4.33
N GLY A 369 -2.37 -13.11 3.82
CA GLY A 369 -1.43 -12.22 4.51
C GLY A 369 -2.00 -10.82 4.80
N TYR A 370 -2.99 -10.37 4.01
CA TYR A 370 -3.64 -9.07 4.22
C TYR A 370 -4.59 -9.07 5.43
N PHE A 371 -5.22 -10.20 5.71
CA PHE A 371 -6.03 -10.39 6.91
C PHE A 371 -5.18 -10.24 8.19
N GLU A 372 -3.93 -10.70 8.13
CA GLU A 372 -2.95 -10.52 9.20
C GLU A 372 -2.56 -9.05 9.37
N VAL A 373 -2.30 -8.31 8.28
CA VAL A 373 -2.00 -6.87 8.33
C VAL A 373 -3.15 -6.07 8.93
N LYS A 374 -4.40 -6.36 8.54
CA LYS A 374 -5.61 -5.76 9.14
C LYS A 374 -5.69 -6.01 10.65
N ASN A 375 -5.43 -7.26 11.06
CA ASN A 375 -5.45 -7.64 12.47
C ASN A 375 -4.30 -6.99 13.26
N MET A 376 -3.13 -6.83 12.63
CA MET A 376 -1.95 -6.19 13.22
C MET A 376 -2.16 -4.67 13.39
N VAL A 377 -2.72 -3.99 12.39
CA VAL A 377 -3.08 -2.56 12.47
C VAL A 377 -4.15 -2.33 13.53
N ARG A 378 -5.19 -3.18 13.60
CA ARG A 378 -6.19 -3.13 14.68
C ARG A 378 -5.60 -3.40 16.06
N ALA A 379 -4.61 -4.28 16.17
CA ALA A 379 -3.94 -4.57 17.45
C ALA A 379 -3.10 -3.38 17.93
N ILE A 380 -2.41 -2.69 17.01
CA ILE A 380 -1.64 -1.46 17.29
C ILE A 380 -2.57 -0.30 17.68
N HIS A 381 -3.79 -0.26 17.12
CA HIS A 381 -4.74 0.84 17.30
C HIS A 381 -5.70 0.72 18.49
N ARG A 382 -5.64 -0.34 19.29
CA ARG A 382 -6.43 -0.46 20.55
C ARG A 382 -5.93 0.46 21.69
N SER A 383 -5.03 1.40 21.41
CA SER A 383 -4.58 2.41 22.38
C SER A 383 -5.60 3.57 22.47
N PRO A 384 -6.04 4.00 23.66
CA PRO A 384 -7.35 4.65 23.82
C PRO A 384 -7.42 6.17 23.57
N ASP A 385 -6.34 6.86 23.22
CA ASP A 385 -6.25 8.32 23.48
C ASP A 385 -6.23 9.27 22.26
N LEU A 386 -6.52 8.81 21.04
CA LEU A 386 -6.53 9.69 19.86
C LEU A 386 -7.94 9.86 19.28
N ASN A 387 -8.44 11.10 19.35
CA ASN A 387 -9.78 11.52 18.94
C ASN A 387 -9.79 12.12 17.53
N ASP A 388 -8.90 11.65 16.65
CA ASP A 388 -8.69 12.28 15.35
C ASP A 388 -9.64 11.72 14.29
N THR A 389 -10.42 12.62 13.70
CA THR A 389 -11.28 12.35 12.54
C THR A 389 -10.55 11.67 11.37
N GLU A 390 -9.23 11.87 11.25
CA GLU A 390 -8.36 11.18 10.28
C GLU A 390 -8.21 9.68 10.59
N GLN A 391 -8.24 9.31 11.87
CA GLN A 391 -8.18 7.92 12.32
C GLN A 391 -9.48 7.16 12.02
N VAL A 392 -10.63 7.84 12.15
CA VAL A 392 -11.93 7.30 11.73
C VAL A 392 -11.99 7.12 10.21
N ALA A 393 -11.42 8.05 9.44
CA ALA A 393 -11.32 7.93 7.99
C ALA A 393 -10.43 6.75 7.58
N LEU A 394 -9.26 6.58 8.21
CA LEU A 394 -8.36 5.45 7.94
C LEU A 394 -9.01 4.11 8.29
N CYS A 395 -9.64 3.99 9.47
CA CYS A 395 -10.35 2.77 9.86
C CYS A 395 -11.46 2.41 8.84
N LYS A 396 -12.17 3.41 8.33
CA LYS A 396 -13.18 3.20 7.26
C LYS A 396 -12.56 2.75 5.94
N GLU A 397 -11.43 3.34 5.53
CA GLU A 397 -10.72 2.89 4.33
C GLU A 397 -10.18 1.47 4.47
N LEU A 398 -9.58 1.13 5.63
CA LEU A 398 -9.11 -0.22 5.94
C LEU A 398 -10.25 -1.24 5.99
N ASP A 399 -11.40 -0.89 6.54
CA ASP A 399 -12.57 -1.76 6.55
C ASP A 399 -13.16 -1.93 5.15
N SER A 400 -13.23 -0.85 4.34
CA SER A 400 -13.64 -0.93 2.94
C SER A 400 -12.71 -1.82 2.13
N LEU A 401 -11.40 -1.64 2.30
CA LEU A 401 -10.41 -2.41 1.56
C LEU A 401 -10.39 -3.88 1.98
N ALA A 402 -10.61 -4.16 3.26
CA ALA A 402 -10.78 -5.52 3.73
C ALA A 402 -12.07 -6.18 3.23
N ALA A 403 -13.16 -5.42 3.07
CA ALA A 403 -14.38 -5.91 2.44
C ALA A 403 -14.14 -6.26 0.97
N THR A 404 -13.47 -5.37 0.21
CA THR A 404 -13.09 -5.63 -1.19
C THR A 404 -12.13 -6.81 -1.33
N ALA A 405 -11.18 -6.96 -0.41
CA ALA A 405 -10.27 -8.11 -0.38
C ALA A 405 -11.02 -9.42 -0.09
N SER A 406 -11.96 -9.40 0.86
CA SER A 406 -12.80 -10.57 1.17
C SER A 406 -13.68 -10.97 -0.02
N GLU A 407 -14.28 -10.00 -0.71
CA GLU A 407 -15.06 -10.24 -1.93
C GLU A 407 -14.19 -10.78 -3.06
N SER A 408 -12.95 -10.29 -3.20
CA SER A 408 -11.98 -10.81 -4.16
C SER A 408 -11.58 -12.26 -3.85
N VAL A 409 -11.37 -12.62 -2.58
CA VAL A 409 -11.12 -14.01 -2.16
C VAL A 409 -12.30 -14.92 -2.53
N ILE A 410 -13.53 -14.50 -2.23
CA ILE A 410 -14.73 -15.28 -2.57
C ILE A 410 -14.85 -15.47 -4.09
N ASN A 411 -14.58 -14.43 -4.87
CA ASN A 411 -14.61 -14.52 -6.33
C ASN A 411 -13.51 -15.43 -6.88
N LEU A 412 -12.32 -15.38 -6.28
CA LEU A 412 -11.21 -16.29 -6.60
C LEU A 412 -11.55 -17.74 -6.25
N GLU A 413 -12.11 -18.01 -5.07
CA GLU A 413 -12.57 -19.34 -4.67
C GLU A 413 -13.65 -19.89 -5.62
N ASN A 414 -14.62 -19.06 -5.99
CA ASN A 414 -15.65 -19.44 -6.97
C ASN A 414 -15.05 -19.77 -8.33
N LEU A 415 -14.10 -18.95 -8.80
CA LEU A 415 -13.42 -19.18 -10.07
C LEU A 415 -12.60 -20.46 -10.00
N HIS A 416 -11.87 -20.71 -8.91
CA HIS A 416 -11.13 -21.94 -8.66
C HIS A 416 -12.03 -23.18 -8.70
N ILE A 417 -13.19 -23.14 -8.02
CA ILE A 417 -14.18 -24.24 -8.03
C ILE A 417 -14.68 -24.51 -9.45
N VAL A 418 -15.04 -23.46 -10.20
CA VAL A 418 -15.51 -23.60 -11.59
C VAL A 418 -14.41 -24.20 -12.47
N LEU A 419 -13.17 -23.69 -12.33
CA LEU A 419 -11.99 -24.18 -13.04
C LEU A 419 -11.77 -25.68 -12.81
N TRP A 420 -11.79 -26.09 -11.55
CA TRP A 420 -11.55 -27.47 -11.17
C TRP A 420 -12.68 -28.38 -11.61
N SER A 421 -13.94 -27.95 -11.51
CA SER A 421 -15.08 -28.73 -12.02
C SER A 421 -14.96 -28.98 -13.53
N PHE A 422 -14.45 -27.99 -14.28
CA PHE A 422 -14.23 -28.10 -15.72
C PHE A 422 -13.06 -29.03 -16.05
N LEU A 423 -11.94 -28.90 -15.33
CA LEU A 423 -10.79 -29.80 -15.48
C LEU A 423 -11.15 -31.25 -15.10
N ASP A 424 -11.96 -31.44 -14.06
CA ASP A 424 -12.45 -32.74 -13.63
C ASP A 424 -13.36 -33.36 -14.71
N GLN A 425 -14.27 -32.58 -15.30
CA GLN A 425 -15.08 -33.00 -16.45
C GLN A 425 -14.23 -33.39 -17.66
N LEU A 426 -13.20 -32.59 -18.00
CA LEU A 426 -12.26 -32.93 -19.09
C LEU A 426 -11.49 -34.21 -18.83
N SER A 427 -11.16 -34.52 -17.58
CA SER A 427 -10.47 -35.77 -17.23
C SER A 427 -11.36 -37.01 -17.35
N HIS A 428 -12.68 -36.84 -17.21
CA HIS A 428 -13.66 -37.92 -17.27
C HIS A 428 -14.30 -38.11 -18.66
N ASP A 429 -14.19 -37.12 -19.57
CA ASP A 429 -14.68 -37.21 -20.95
C ASP A 429 -13.54 -37.08 -21.98
N PRO A 430 -12.98 -38.22 -22.45
CA PRO A 430 -11.91 -38.23 -23.46
C PRO A 430 -12.32 -37.57 -24.78
N LYS A 431 -13.62 -37.57 -25.10
CA LYS A 431 -14.13 -36.94 -26.32
C LYS A 431 -14.06 -35.42 -26.20
N MET A 432 -14.37 -34.87 -25.03
CA MET A 432 -14.24 -33.44 -24.76
C MET A 432 -12.77 -32.97 -24.90
N MET A 433 -11.81 -33.77 -24.44
CA MET A 433 -10.37 -33.52 -24.66
C MET A 433 -9.97 -33.60 -26.15
N SER A 434 -10.52 -34.54 -26.91
CA SER A 434 -10.27 -34.67 -28.35
C SER A 434 -10.85 -33.49 -29.14
N ASP A 435 -12.08 -33.08 -28.81
CA ASP A 435 -12.76 -31.95 -29.44
C ASP A 435 -12.05 -30.63 -29.11
N LEU A 436 -11.56 -30.49 -27.87
CA LEU A 436 -10.70 -29.38 -27.45
C LEU A 436 -9.45 -29.34 -28.33
N ASN A 437 -8.66 -30.43 -28.41
CA ASN A 437 -7.46 -30.50 -29.25
C ASN A 437 -7.75 -30.20 -30.73
N GLY A 438 -8.86 -30.70 -31.27
CA GLY A 438 -9.28 -30.41 -32.64
C GLY A 438 -9.54 -28.92 -32.89
N ALA A 439 -10.26 -28.25 -31.97
CA ALA A 439 -10.58 -26.83 -32.10
C ALA A 439 -9.34 -25.92 -32.05
N LEU A 440 -8.28 -26.37 -31.39
CA LEU A 440 -7.03 -25.63 -31.22
C LEU A 440 -6.14 -25.73 -32.45
N CYS A 441 -6.02 -26.94 -33.01
CA CYS A 441 -5.38 -27.12 -34.31
C CYS A 441 -6.08 -26.31 -35.42
N ASP A 442 -7.41 -26.21 -35.38
CA ASP A 442 -8.19 -25.42 -36.34
C ASP A 442 -8.01 -23.89 -36.18
N LYS A 443 -7.82 -23.39 -34.94
CA LYS A 443 -7.59 -21.96 -34.69
C LYS A 443 -6.21 -21.50 -35.21
N ASP A 444 -5.17 -22.31 -35.04
CA ASP A 444 -3.85 -22.01 -35.60
C ASP A 444 -3.87 -21.97 -37.13
N TRP A 445 -4.66 -22.86 -37.75
CA TRP A 445 -4.83 -22.89 -39.19
C TRP A 445 -5.59 -21.67 -39.74
N ARG A 446 -6.63 -21.19 -39.03
CA ARG A 446 -7.36 -19.97 -39.41
C ARG A 446 -6.51 -18.71 -39.21
N ARG A 447 -5.66 -18.67 -38.17
CA ARG A 447 -4.77 -17.54 -37.91
C ARG A 447 -3.71 -17.41 -39.01
N ALA A 448 -3.14 -18.54 -39.47
CA ALA A 448 -2.24 -18.59 -40.62
C ALA A 448 -2.90 -18.11 -41.93
N ARG A 449 -4.17 -18.48 -42.17
CA ARG A 449 -4.92 -18.03 -43.37
C ARG A 449 -5.28 -16.55 -43.36
N LEU A 450 -5.53 -15.98 -42.20
CA LEU A 450 -5.86 -14.55 -42.08
C LEU A 450 -4.61 -13.68 -42.29
N THR A 451 -3.45 -14.14 -41.83
CA THR A 451 -2.17 -13.50 -42.16
C THR A 451 -1.87 -13.57 -43.65
N ASP A 452 -2.13 -14.69 -44.32
CA ASP A 452 -1.94 -14.81 -45.77
C ASP A 452 -2.89 -13.92 -46.58
N LYS A 453 -4.16 -13.78 -46.14
CA LYS A 453 -5.13 -12.88 -46.80
C LYS A 453 -4.83 -11.41 -46.58
N SER A 454 -4.32 -11.03 -45.41
CA SER A 454 -3.87 -9.66 -45.13
C SER A 454 -2.69 -9.28 -46.03
N ILE A 455 -1.76 -10.21 -46.25
CA ILE A 455 -0.60 -10.00 -47.13
C ILE A 455 -1.03 -9.92 -48.61
N ALA A 456 -2.03 -10.69 -49.03
CA ALA A 456 -2.56 -10.63 -50.40
C ALA A 456 -3.35 -9.34 -50.69
N ALA A 457 -4.02 -8.75 -49.70
CA ALA A 457 -4.79 -7.52 -49.86
C ALA A 457 -3.88 -6.29 -50.05
N ASP A 458 -2.80 -6.20 -49.27
CA ASP A 458 -1.80 -5.12 -49.37
C ASP A 458 -0.98 -5.16 -50.66
N GLN A 459 -0.95 -6.28 -51.38
CA GLN A 459 -0.27 -6.40 -52.69
C GLN A 459 -1.15 -6.04 -53.89
N SER A 460 -2.43 -5.71 -53.67
CA SER A 460 -3.39 -5.37 -54.74
C SER A 460 -3.80 -3.89 -54.79
N GLN A 461 -3.25 -3.05 -53.91
CA GLN A 461 -3.30 -1.58 -53.98
C GLN A 461 -1.96 -1.04 -54.50
#